data_AF-A0A418AWM0-F1
#
_entry.id   AF-A0A418AWM0-F1
#
_cell.length_a   1.000
_cell.length_b   1.000
_cell.length_c   1.000
_cell.angle_alpha   90.00
_cell.angle_beta   90.00
_cell.angle_gamma   90.00
#
_symmetry.space_group_name_H-M   'P 1'
#
loop_
_entity.id
_entity.type
_entity.pdbx_description
1 polymer ?
#
loop_
_entity_poly.entity_id
_entity_poly.type
_entity_poly.pdbx_seq_one_letter_code
_entity_poly.pdbx_strand_id
1 'polypeptide(L)'
;MTASRGLDAKEYNATKQAVRQLKLQVTAGNDKATRDEVDATMSCRFSKCLQTCQHEMEAALAEHTVIVRTSGIRPGRENILVEHVEAIRVAHAQGLAKVAEAYKSMDLQWKAQRHNDNLSHQVELETLALQLAEREKDMDQSQQKMETQHFEELERLTHTFDDKVVEIQKLCNDKIAHTNETCEATIAAVRTKMKAWKHAFEIKVKDAVHAKIEHLKVQSEHELKVVMTQLDKEVHALKVALHESRQHAKEVEGHVCELTKQLQLAKENQDSAAERFLELEQQLAHERAQVSHLRHVNKEIDQTCQNQRQIHEEEKRRLAELQAAAQTRAEQQIQLRHEQELEKLHDRVRQAIATKSDIITRLETQVADALSRAESSEAVLMQLNSDIQSCGSLSQAPCKEAFQLNIS
;
A
#
# COMPACT_ATOMS: atom_id res chain seq x y z
N MET A 1 -34.47 -39.98 45.97
CA MET A 1 -34.29 -40.35 47.40
C MET A 1 -35.44 -41.24 47.81
N THR A 2 -35.19 -42.52 48.07
CA THR A 2 -36.20 -43.44 48.63
C THR A 2 -36.27 -43.22 50.13
N ALA A 3 -37.44 -42.84 50.66
CA ALA A 3 -37.62 -42.63 52.08
C ALA A 3 -37.45 -43.95 52.85
N SER A 4 -36.44 -44.02 53.71
CA SER A 4 -36.32 -45.11 54.67
C SER A 4 -37.48 -45.00 55.66
N ARG A 5 -38.42 -45.95 55.62
CA ARG A 5 -39.40 -46.11 56.70
C ARG A 5 -38.66 -46.69 57.89
N GLY A 6 -38.30 -45.82 58.85
CA GLY A 6 -37.86 -46.26 60.17
C GLY A 6 -38.93 -47.15 60.80
N LEU A 7 -38.50 -48.25 61.42
CA LEU A 7 -39.40 -49.16 62.13
C LEU A 7 -40.00 -48.43 63.34
N ASP A 8 -41.33 -48.38 63.44
CA ASP A 8 -42.00 -47.80 64.61
C ASP A 8 -41.79 -48.73 65.82
N ALA A 9 -41.31 -48.16 66.93
CA ALA A 9 -41.12 -48.87 68.19
C ALA A 9 -42.41 -49.57 68.69
N LYS A 10 -43.60 -49.12 68.24
CA LYS A 10 -44.88 -49.78 68.51
C LYS A 10 -45.01 -51.14 67.80
N GLU A 11 -44.63 -51.24 66.54
CA GLU A 11 -44.72 -52.48 65.75
C GLU A 11 -43.75 -53.54 66.30
N TYR A 12 -42.55 -53.12 66.70
CA TYR A 12 -41.55 -53.99 67.34
C TYR A 12 -42.06 -54.55 68.69
N ASN A 13 -42.60 -53.69 69.56
CA ASN A 13 -43.08 -54.13 70.88
C ASN A 13 -44.32 -55.05 70.80
N ALA A 14 -45.26 -54.78 69.89
CA ALA A 14 -46.39 -55.68 69.64
C ALA A 14 -45.92 -57.09 69.23
N THR A 15 -44.88 -57.15 68.38
CA THR A 15 -44.28 -58.42 67.92
C THR A 15 -43.56 -59.16 69.05
N LYS A 16 -42.82 -58.45 69.93
CA LYS A 16 -42.16 -59.03 71.13
C LYS A 16 -43.19 -59.68 72.07
N GLN A 17 -44.37 -59.09 72.24
CA GLN A 17 -45.44 -59.66 73.09
C GLN A 17 -46.12 -60.89 72.49
N ALA A 18 -46.47 -60.87 71.19
CA ALA A 18 -47.16 -61.99 70.53
C ALA A 18 -46.36 -63.30 70.58
N VAL A 19 -45.04 -63.22 70.36
CA VAL A 19 -44.13 -64.40 70.44
C VAL A 19 -44.04 -64.96 71.87
N ARG A 20 -44.16 -64.12 72.90
CA ARG A 20 -44.11 -64.55 74.31
C ARG A 20 -45.37 -65.32 74.71
N GLN A 21 -46.54 -64.92 74.23
CA GLN A 21 -47.80 -65.63 74.49
C GLN A 21 -47.83 -67.04 73.85
N LEU A 22 -47.37 -67.17 72.60
CA LEU A 22 -47.34 -68.46 71.88
C LEU A 22 -46.48 -69.53 72.60
N LYS A 23 -45.41 -69.15 73.30
CA LYS A 23 -44.55 -70.09 74.04
C LYS A 23 -45.19 -70.64 75.31
N LEU A 24 -46.14 -69.93 75.92
CA LEU A 24 -46.70 -70.26 77.24
C LEU A 24 -47.86 -71.29 77.18
N GLN A 25 -48.46 -71.52 76.01
CA GLN A 25 -49.62 -72.42 75.88
C GLN A 25 -49.28 -73.92 75.83
N VAL A 26 -48.01 -74.30 75.63
CA VAL A 26 -47.62 -75.68 75.27
C VAL A 26 -47.59 -76.64 76.47
N THR A 27 -47.47 -76.16 77.71
CA THR A 27 -47.08 -76.98 78.88
C THR A 27 -48.18 -77.33 79.88
N ALA A 28 -49.39 -76.77 79.79
CA ALA A 28 -50.39 -76.83 80.87
C ALA A 28 -51.39 -78.01 80.82
N GLY A 29 -51.29 -78.91 79.84
CA GLY A 29 -52.46 -79.65 79.33
C GLY A 29 -52.99 -80.86 80.13
N ASN A 30 -52.15 -81.80 80.56
CA ASN A 30 -52.56 -83.23 80.51
C ASN A 30 -52.47 -84.04 81.82
N ASP A 31 -51.85 -83.52 82.88
CA ASP A 31 -51.26 -84.36 83.94
C ASP A 31 -52.11 -84.63 85.20
N LYS A 32 -53.26 -83.96 85.35
CA LYS A 32 -54.12 -84.11 86.55
C LYS A 32 -55.12 -85.26 86.45
N ALA A 33 -55.88 -85.35 85.36
CA ALA A 33 -57.03 -86.26 85.26
C ALA A 33 -56.66 -87.75 85.38
N THR A 34 -55.47 -88.13 84.92
CA THR A 34 -55.00 -89.53 84.88
C THR A 34 -54.44 -90.05 86.21
N ARG A 35 -54.28 -89.20 87.24
CA ARG A 35 -53.68 -89.61 88.52
C ARG A 35 -54.74 -90.12 89.52
N ASP A 36 -55.87 -89.44 89.63
CA ASP A 36 -56.90 -89.74 90.64
C ASP A 36 -57.61 -91.10 90.39
N GLU A 37 -57.72 -91.54 89.13
CA GLU A 37 -58.31 -92.85 88.77
C GLU A 37 -57.48 -94.06 89.25
N VAL A 38 -56.15 -93.91 89.33
CA VAL A 38 -55.21 -94.99 89.68
C VAL A 38 -55.27 -95.30 91.16
N ASP A 39 -55.30 -94.28 92.01
CA ASP A 39 -55.35 -94.45 93.47
C ASP A 39 -56.71 -95.05 93.91
N ALA A 40 -57.81 -94.65 93.26
CA ALA A 40 -59.14 -95.20 93.49
C ALA A 40 -59.23 -96.70 93.14
N THR A 41 -58.65 -97.11 91.99
CA THR A 41 -58.69 -98.52 91.56
C THR A 41 -57.83 -99.44 92.41
N MET A 42 -56.71 -98.97 92.97
CA MET A 42 -55.85 -99.78 93.84
C MET A 42 -56.46 -100.02 95.23
N SER A 43 -57.08 -99.01 95.84
CA SER A 43 -57.75 -99.14 97.15
C SER A 43 -58.95 -100.12 97.10
N CYS A 44 -59.68 -100.11 95.98
CA CYS A 44 -60.76 -101.07 95.72
C CYS A 44 -60.28 -102.53 95.68
N ARG A 45 -59.13 -102.80 95.02
CA ARG A 45 -58.57 -104.16 94.88
C ARG A 45 -58.19 -104.78 96.22
N PHE A 46 -57.52 -104.03 97.09
CA PHE A 46 -57.12 -104.53 98.41
C PHE A 46 -58.33 -104.83 99.30
N SER A 47 -59.31 -103.91 99.32
CA SER A 47 -60.54 -104.06 100.10
C SER A 47 -61.33 -105.31 99.69
N LYS A 48 -61.41 -105.60 98.40
CA LYS A 48 -62.04 -106.82 97.86
C LYS A 48 -61.29 -108.09 98.26
N CYS A 49 -59.95 -108.07 98.24
CA CYS A 49 -59.12 -109.21 98.62
C CYS A 49 -59.36 -109.62 100.09
N LEU A 50 -59.38 -108.65 101.02
CA LEU A 50 -59.71 -108.92 102.43
C LEU A 50 -61.08 -109.57 102.62
N GLN A 51 -62.10 -109.09 101.90
CA GLN A 51 -63.45 -109.65 101.97
C GLN A 51 -63.51 -111.10 101.47
N THR A 52 -62.78 -111.43 100.40
CA THR A 52 -62.65 -112.82 99.91
C THR A 52 -61.99 -113.72 100.96
N CYS A 53 -60.82 -113.33 101.51
CA CYS A 53 -60.12 -114.10 102.53
C CYS A 53 -60.96 -114.31 103.82
N GLN A 54 -61.75 -113.31 104.21
CA GLN A 54 -62.70 -113.44 105.32
C GLN A 54 -63.75 -114.51 105.02
N HIS A 55 -64.43 -114.40 103.88
CA HIS A 55 -65.54 -115.27 103.52
C HIS A 55 -65.12 -116.74 103.32
N GLU A 56 -63.98 -116.97 102.68
CA GLU A 56 -63.44 -118.32 102.47
C GLU A 56 -63.09 -119.02 103.79
N MET A 57 -62.46 -118.31 104.74
CA MET A 57 -62.15 -118.88 106.05
C MET A 57 -63.40 -119.05 106.93
N GLU A 58 -64.35 -118.12 106.89
CA GLU A 58 -65.63 -118.26 107.61
C GLU A 58 -66.41 -119.49 107.14
N ALA A 59 -66.47 -119.73 105.82
CA ALA A 59 -67.07 -120.93 105.24
C ALA A 59 -66.35 -122.21 105.69
N ALA A 60 -65.01 -122.25 105.57
CA ALA A 60 -64.21 -123.41 105.97
C ALA A 60 -64.36 -123.73 107.48
N LEU A 61 -64.38 -122.72 108.35
CA LEU A 61 -64.56 -122.91 109.79
C LEU A 61 -66.00 -123.29 110.15
N ALA A 62 -67.01 -122.85 109.39
CA ALA A 62 -68.38 -123.32 109.53
C ALA A 62 -68.50 -124.82 109.16
N GLU A 63 -67.90 -125.23 108.04
CA GLU A 63 -67.84 -126.64 107.63
C GLU A 63 -67.14 -127.51 108.69
N HIS A 64 -65.98 -127.10 109.19
CA HIS A 64 -65.29 -127.81 110.28
C HIS A 64 -66.14 -127.90 111.56
N THR A 65 -66.95 -126.88 111.88
CA THR A 65 -67.88 -126.92 113.01
C THR A 65 -68.96 -127.99 112.80
N VAL A 66 -69.47 -128.16 111.57
CA VAL A 66 -70.45 -129.21 111.22
C VAL A 66 -69.80 -130.60 111.25
N ILE A 67 -68.59 -130.76 110.73
CA ILE A 67 -67.84 -132.03 110.75
C ILE A 67 -67.63 -132.50 112.20
N VAL A 68 -67.15 -131.61 113.09
CA VAL A 68 -66.96 -131.96 114.52
C VAL A 68 -68.28 -132.43 115.15
N ARG A 69 -69.38 -131.68 114.97
CA ARG A 69 -70.70 -132.00 115.54
C ARG A 69 -71.37 -133.25 114.95
N THR A 70 -70.98 -133.69 113.76
CA THR A 70 -71.55 -134.89 113.10
C THR A 70 -70.67 -136.13 113.23
N SER A 71 -69.42 -135.99 113.69
CA SER A 71 -68.41 -137.06 113.77
C SER A 71 -68.63 -138.14 114.86
N GLY A 72 -69.70 -138.05 115.66
CA GLY A 72 -70.02 -139.05 116.70
C GLY A 72 -69.09 -139.04 117.92
N ILE A 73 -68.31 -137.97 118.11
CA ILE A 73 -67.47 -137.75 119.29
C ILE A 73 -68.34 -137.59 120.55
N ARG A 74 -67.82 -137.95 121.74
CA ARG A 74 -68.53 -137.71 123.00
C ARG A 74 -68.69 -136.19 123.24
N PRO A 75 -69.87 -135.67 123.61
CA PRO A 75 -70.15 -134.22 123.67
C PRO A 75 -69.13 -133.36 124.43
N GLY A 76 -68.57 -133.87 125.54
CA GLY A 76 -67.54 -133.16 126.30
C GLY A 76 -66.20 -132.96 125.58
N ARG A 77 -65.89 -133.74 124.54
CA ARG A 77 -64.72 -133.53 123.64
C ARG A 77 -65.10 -132.79 122.36
N GLU A 78 -66.33 -133.01 121.88
CA GLU A 78 -66.92 -132.27 120.76
C GLU A 78 -66.94 -130.76 121.03
N ASN A 79 -67.44 -130.35 122.20
CA ASN A 79 -67.47 -128.94 122.61
C ASN A 79 -66.08 -128.30 122.62
N ILE A 80 -65.07 -128.97 123.17
CA ILE A 80 -63.69 -128.46 123.21
C ILE A 80 -63.15 -128.26 121.78
N LEU A 81 -63.44 -129.17 120.85
CA LEU A 81 -63.03 -129.02 119.44
C LEU A 81 -63.78 -127.88 118.74
N VAL A 82 -65.06 -127.67 119.04
CA VAL A 82 -65.82 -126.50 118.56
C VAL A 82 -65.26 -125.20 119.14
N GLU A 83 -64.89 -125.16 120.42
CA GLU A 83 -64.20 -124.03 121.06
C GLU A 83 -62.84 -123.73 120.42
N HIS A 84 -62.11 -124.76 119.95
CA HIS A 84 -60.86 -124.57 119.21
C HIS A 84 -61.11 -123.98 117.81
N VAL A 85 -62.16 -124.41 117.11
CA VAL A 85 -62.58 -123.80 115.82
C VAL A 85 -63.04 -122.36 116.03
N GLU A 86 -63.71 -122.04 117.14
CA GLU A 86 -64.06 -120.67 117.51
C GLU A 86 -62.84 -119.82 117.84
N ALA A 87 -61.87 -120.35 118.59
CA ALA A 87 -60.61 -119.67 118.88
C ALA A 87 -59.82 -119.36 117.60
N ILE A 88 -59.82 -120.27 116.61
CA ILE A 88 -59.24 -120.02 115.29
C ILE A 88 -60.03 -118.93 114.54
N ARG A 89 -61.37 -118.94 114.58
CA ARG A 89 -62.21 -117.90 113.97
C ARG A 89 -61.91 -116.51 114.54
N VAL A 90 -61.83 -116.39 115.86
CA VAL A 90 -61.49 -115.15 116.57
C VAL A 90 -60.06 -114.71 116.24
N ALA A 91 -59.08 -115.61 116.25
CA ALA A 91 -57.69 -115.30 115.91
C ALA A 91 -57.54 -114.83 114.45
N HIS A 92 -58.25 -115.46 113.50
CA HIS A 92 -58.27 -115.07 112.10
C HIS A 92 -58.89 -113.69 111.90
N ALA A 93 -60.05 -113.42 112.51
CA ALA A 93 -60.70 -112.11 112.45
C ALA A 93 -59.81 -110.99 113.02
N GLN A 94 -59.11 -111.25 114.14
CA GLN A 94 -58.12 -110.32 114.70
C GLN A 94 -56.90 -110.13 113.78
N GLY A 95 -56.48 -111.18 113.06
CA GLY A 95 -55.42 -111.11 112.04
C GLY A 95 -55.79 -110.21 110.87
N LEU A 96 -56.96 -110.44 110.26
CA LEU A 96 -57.47 -109.62 109.16
C LEU A 96 -57.70 -108.16 109.59
N ALA A 97 -58.22 -107.93 110.80
CA ALA A 97 -58.39 -106.57 111.33
C ALA A 97 -57.06 -105.81 111.41
N LYS A 98 -55.99 -106.44 111.92
CA LYS A 98 -54.64 -105.86 111.99
C LYS A 98 -54.06 -105.58 110.60
N VAL A 99 -54.28 -106.46 109.63
CA VAL A 99 -53.84 -106.26 108.23
C VAL A 99 -54.59 -105.09 107.57
N ALA A 100 -55.90 -104.97 107.82
CA ALA A 100 -56.70 -103.84 107.33
C ALA A 100 -56.30 -102.50 107.97
N GLU A 101 -55.95 -102.50 109.27
CA GLU A 101 -55.45 -101.33 109.99
C GLU A 101 -54.05 -100.91 109.51
N ALA A 102 -53.13 -101.87 109.34
CA ALA A 102 -51.80 -101.62 108.80
C ALA A 102 -51.85 -101.03 107.38
N TYR A 103 -52.71 -101.56 106.51
CA TYR A 103 -52.90 -101.01 105.16
C TYR A 103 -53.46 -99.58 105.19
N LYS A 104 -54.47 -99.29 106.02
CA LYS A 104 -55.00 -97.92 106.19
C LYS A 104 -53.91 -96.96 106.68
N SER A 105 -53.06 -97.40 107.61
CA SER A 105 -51.94 -96.60 108.10
C SER A 105 -50.93 -96.30 106.97
N MET A 106 -50.56 -97.30 106.17
CA MET A 106 -49.64 -97.12 105.04
C MET A 106 -50.25 -96.25 103.92
N ASP A 107 -51.53 -96.41 103.60
CA ASP A 107 -52.24 -95.59 102.60
C ASP A 107 -52.29 -94.11 103.02
N LEU A 108 -52.59 -93.84 104.30
CA LEU A 108 -52.55 -92.48 104.87
C LEU A 108 -51.13 -91.89 104.87
N GLN A 109 -50.11 -92.66 105.26
CA GLN A 109 -48.71 -92.22 105.22
C GLN A 109 -48.25 -91.91 103.80
N TRP A 110 -48.56 -92.77 102.83
CA TRP A 110 -48.18 -92.60 101.43
C TRP A 110 -48.88 -91.39 100.80
N LYS A 111 -50.18 -91.17 101.09
CA LYS A 111 -50.92 -89.98 100.66
C LYS A 111 -50.38 -88.70 101.29
N ALA A 112 -50.05 -88.73 102.58
CA ALA A 112 -49.43 -87.59 103.27
C ALA A 112 -48.05 -87.25 102.67
N GLN A 113 -47.22 -88.26 102.39
CA GLN A 113 -45.93 -88.08 101.73
C GLN A 113 -46.11 -87.50 100.31
N ARG A 114 -46.95 -88.12 99.47
CA ARG A 114 -47.28 -87.62 98.12
C ARG A 114 -47.81 -86.19 98.13
N HIS A 115 -48.59 -85.80 99.14
CA HIS A 115 -49.07 -84.43 99.27
C HIS A 115 -47.94 -83.46 99.63
N ASN A 116 -47.07 -83.84 100.57
CA ASN A 116 -45.91 -83.05 100.98
C ASN A 116 -44.87 -82.89 99.85
N ASP A 117 -44.59 -83.95 99.09
CA ASP A 117 -43.71 -83.91 97.92
C ASP A 117 -44.26 -82.98 96.83
N ASN A 118 -45.56 -83.05 96.54
CA ASN A 118 -46.23 -82.14 95.60
C ASN A 118 -46.20 -80.68 96.09
N LEU A 119 -46.37 -80.43 97.39
CA LEU A 119 -46.24 -79.10 97.97
C LEU A 119 -44.80 -78.55 97.84
N SER A 120 -43.78 -79.38 98.11
CA SER A 120 -42.38 -79.00 97.92
C SER A 120 -42.11 -78.61 96.47
N HIS A 121 -42.52 -79.44 95.50
CA HIS A 121 -42.37 -79.14 94.08
C HIS A 121 -43.18 -77.92 93.62
N GLN A 122 -44.35 -77.65 94.21
CA GLN A 122 -45.08 -76.42 93.92
C GLN A 122 -44.32 -75.17 94.42
N VAL A 123 -43.77 -75.21 95.63
CA VAL A 123 -42.94 -74.10 96.18
C VAL A 123 -41.65 -73.91 95.37
N GLU A 124 -41.01 -75.00 94.91
CA GLU A 124 -39.87 -74.95 93.99
C GLU A 124 -40.24 -74.28 92.66
N LEU A 125 -41.37 -74.66 92.05
CA LEU A 125 -41.86 -74.06 90.81
C LEU A 125 -42.23 -72.59 90.95
N GLU A 126 -42.90 -72.20 92.05
CA GLU A 126 -43.22 -70.81 92.36
C GLU A 126 -41.94 -69.98 92.59
N THR A 127 -40.94 -70.54 93.27
CA THR A 127 -39.62 -69.92 93.48
C THR A 127 -38.88 -69.73 92.14
N LEU A 128 -38.87 -70.73 91.27
CA LEU A 128 -38.24 -70.64 89.95
C LEU A 128 -38.97 -69.66 89.04
N ALA A 129 -40.31 -69.57 89.11
CA ALA A 129 -41.09 -68.59 88.37
C ALA A 129 -40.79 -67.15 88.81
N LEU A 130 -40.64 -66.90 90.11
CA LEU A 130 -40.21 -65.61 90.65
C LEU A 130 -38.80 -65.23 90.17
N GLN A 131 -37.83 -66.15 90.28
CA GLN A 131 -36.46 -65.91 89.80
C GLN A 131 -36.42 -65.64 88.29
N LEU A 132 -37.23 -66.34 87.49
CA LEU A 132 -37.32 -66.10 86.05
C LEU A 132 -37.91 -64.70 85.75
N ALA A 133 -38.96 -64.29 86.45
CA ALA A 133 -39.55 -62.95 86.30
C ALA A 133 -38.58 -61.83 86.72
N GLU A 134 -37.76 -62.04 87.77
CA GLU A 134 -36.68 -61.13 88.13
C GLU A 134 -35.63 -61.02 87.03
N ARG A 135 -35.17 -62.15 86.45
CA ARG A 135 -34.17 -62.13 85.37
C ARG A 135 -34.71 -61.56 84.05
N GLU A 136 -35.97 -61.75 83.71
CA GLU A 136 -36.61 -61.05 82.59
C GLU A 136 -36.63 -59.53 82.83
N LYS A 137 -36.97 -59.09 84.04
CA LYS A 137 -36.95 -57.67 84.44
C LYS A 137 -35.54 -57.06 84.45
N ASP A 138 -34.52 -57.82 84.83
CA ASP A 138 -33.12 -57.41 84.75
C ASP A 138 -32.65 -57.28 83.29
N MET A 139 -33.05 -58.21 82.41
CA MET A 139 -32.75 -58.14 80.98
C MET A 139 -33.42 -56.93 80.32
N ASP A 140 -34.72 -56.69 80.55
CA ASP A 140 -35.41 -55.52 79.98
C ASP A 140 -34.82 -54.19 80.51
N GLN A 141 -34.41 -54.11 81.79
CA GLN A 141 -33.67 -52.96 82.32
C GLN A 141 -32.28 -52.79 81.69
N SER A 142 -31.56 -53.88 81.41
CA SER A 142 -30.24 -53.84 80.78
C SER A 142 -30.35 -53.41 79.31
N GLN A 143 -31.36 -53.92 78.58
CA GLN A 143 -31.72 -53.49 77.23
C GLN A 143 -32.01 -51.98 77.21
N GLN A 144 -32.87 -51.49 78.12
CA GLN A 144 -33.22 -50.06 78.18
C GLN A 144 -32.01 -49.16 78.47
N LYS A 145 -31.07 -49.60 79.33
CA LYS A 145 -29.82 -48.86 79.62
C LYS A 145 -28.92 -48.77 78.38
N MET A 146 -28.72 -49.87 77.67
CA MET A 146 -27.99 -49.92 76.39
C MET A 146 -28.62 -48.99 75.33
N GLU A 147 -29.95 -49.07 75.15
CA GLU A 147 -30.67 -48.24 74.19
C GLU A 147 -30.56 -46.75 74.52
N THR A 148 -30.63 -46.38 75.81
CA THR A 148 -30.44 -44.98 76.26
C THR A 148 -29.00 -44.50 76.02
N GLN A 149 -28.00 -45.31 76.36
CA GLN A 149 -26.59 -44.97 76.15
C GLN A 149 -26.25 -44.74 74.67
N HIS A 150 -26.74 -45.61 73.78
CA HIS A 150 -26.56 -45.43 72.34
C HIS A 150 -27.31 -44.22 71.78
N PHE A 151 -28.46 -43.86 72.35
CA PHE A 151 -29.17 -42.64 71.96
C PHE A 151 -28.38 -41.39 72.37
N GLU A 152 -27.88 -41.32 73.60
CA GLU A 152 -27.01 -40.23 74.06
C GLU A 152 -25.69 -40.13 73.26
N GLU A 153 -25.13 -41.26 72.83
CA GLU A 153 -23.95 -41.31 71.95
C GLU A 153 -24.25 -40.75 70.56
N LEU A 154 -25.40 -41.10 69.98
CA LEU A 154 -25.86 -40.57 68.70
C LEU A 154 -26.18 -39.06 68.79
N GLU A 155 -26.79 -38.59 69.88
CA GLU A 155 -27.01 -37.17 70.12
C GLU A 155 -25.68 -36.41 70.26
N ARG A 156 -24.73 -36.91 71.07
CA ARG A 156 -23.39 -36.31 71.21
C ARG A 156 -22.63 -36.26 69.89
N LEU A 157 -22.71 -37.32 69.08
CA LEU A 157 -22.10 -37.36 67.74
C LEU A 157 -22.78 -36.38 66.78
N THR A 158 -24.10 -36.24 66.83
CA THR A 158 -24.86 -35.30 65.99
C THR A 158 -24.49 -33.85 66.30
N HIS A 159 -24.46 -33.45 67.58
CA HIS A 159 -23.99 -32.12 67.98
C HIS A 159 -22.54 -31.85 67.52
N THR A 160 -21.67 -32.87 67.58
CA THR A 160 -20.28 -32.76 67.10
C THR A 160 -20.21 -32.54 65.58
N PHE A 161 -21.14 -33.10 64.80
CA PHE A 161 -21.26 -32.83 63.37
C PHE A 161 -21.82 -31.42 63.09
N ASP A 162 -22.84 -30.98 63.83
CA ASP A 162 -23.42 -29.64 63.67
C ASP A 162 -22.40 -28.53 64.01
N ASP A 163 -21.64 -28.68 65.10
CA ASP A 163 -20.51 -27.79 65.43
C ASP A 163 -19.48 -27.72 64.28
N LYS A 164 -19.17 -28.87 63.64
CA LYS A 164 -18.25 -28.92 62.49
C LYS A 164 -18.84 -28.28 61.23
N VAL A 165 -20.15 -28.36 61.01
CA VAL A 165 -20.82 -27.63 59.93
C VAL A 165 -20.74 -26.13 60.17
N VAL A 166 -20.96 -25.66 61.40
CA VAL A 166 -20.81 -24.24 61.77
C VAL A 166 -19.36 -23.75 61.62
N GLU A 167 -18.36 -24.55 62.03
CA GLU A 167 -16.94 -24.24 61.84
C GLU A 167 -16.58 -24.12 60.35
N ILE A 168 -16.99 -25.09 59.52
CA ILE A 168 -16.77 -25.07 58.07
C ILE A 168 -17.46 -23.86 57.44
N GLN A 169 -18.71 -23.56 57.81
CA GLN A 169 -19.44 -22.43 57.24
C GLN A 169 -18.82 -21.08 57.64
N LYS A 170 -18.29 -20.97 58.86
CA LYS A 170 -17.49 -19.81 59.27
C LYS A 170 -16.22 -19.67 58.43
N LEU A 171 -15.44 -20.74 58.27
CA LEU A 171 -14.23 -20.74 57.44
C LEU A 171 -14.52 -20.35 55.98
N CYS A 172 -15.65 -20.78 55.42
CA CYS A 172 -16.11 -20.36 54.09
C CYS A 172 -16.44 -18.86 54.05
N ASN A 173 -17.16 -18.33 55.03
CA ASN A 173 -17.50 -16.90 55.11
C ASN A 173 -16.25 -16.03 55.27
N ASP A 174 -15.34 -16.39 56.17
CA ASP A 174 -14.06 -15.70 56.40
C ASP A 174 -13.22 -15.69 55.09
N LYS A 175 -13.22 -16.80 54.34
CA LYS A 175 -12.50 -16.90 53.05
C LYS A 175 -13.16 -16.06 51.94
N ILE A 176 -14.49 -15.96 51.91
CA ILE A 176 -15.23 -15.09 50.99
C ILE A 176 -14.92 -13.61 51.29
N ALA A 177 -15.00 -13.20 52.57
CA ALA A 177 -14.68 -11.83 52.99
C ALA A 177 -13.27 -11.41 52.56
N HIS A 178 -12.25 -12.20 52.90
CA HIS A 178 -10.86 -11.94 52.52
C HIS A 178 -10.64 -11.91 50.99
N THR A 179 -11.38 -12.72 50.24
CA THR A 179 -11.31 -12.70 48.76
C THR A 179 -11.91 -11.41 48.20
N ASN A 180 -13.05 -10.95 48.76
CA ASN A 180 -13.67 -9.68 48.39
C ASN A 180 -12.76 -8.47 48.70
N GLU A 181 -12.18 -8.41 49.91
CA GLU A 181 -11.18 -7.39 50.29
C GLU A 181 -10.01 -7.34 49.30
N THR A 182 -9.48 -8.51 48.92
CA THR A 182 -8.38 -8.63 47.95
C THR A 182 -8.80 -8.13 46.56
N CYS A 183 -10.03 -8.41 46.13
CA CYS A 183 -10.58 -7.89 44.87
C CYS A 183 -10.77 -6.38 44.92
N GLU A 184 -11.32 -5.82 46.00
CA GLU A 184 -11.52 -4.37 46.16
C GLU A 184 -10.20 -3.61 46.21
N ALA A 185 -9.20 -4.11 46.96
CA ALA A 185 -7.85 -3.57 46.98
C ALA A 185 -7.20 -3.57 45.58
N THR A 186 -7.39 -4.65 44.82
CA THR A 186 -6.91 -4.75 43.42
C THR A 186 -7.61 -3.73 42.51
N ILE A 187 -8.93 -3.58 42.63
CA ILE A 187 -9.72 -2.59 41.89
C ILE A 187 -9.29 -1.16 42.26
N ALA A 188 -9.03 -0.88 43.54
CA ALA A 188 -8.53 0.42 44.00
C ALA A 188 -7.13 0.73 43.45
N ALA A 189 -6.23 -0.25 43.41
CA ALA A 189 -4.90 -0.12 42.83
C ALA A 189 -4.96 0.15 41.30
N VAL A 190 -5.82 -0.57 40.57
CA VAL A 190 -6.04 -0.35 39.13
C VAL A 190 -6.66 1.03 38.86
N ARG A 191 -7.67 1.44 39.64
CA ARG A 191 -8.26 2.79 39.56
C ARG A 191 -7.23 3.89 39.82
N THR A 192 -6.32 3.68 40.76
CA THR A 192 -5.24 4.63 41.09
C THR A 192 -4.21 4.72 39.96
N LYS A 193 -3.76 3.58 39.40
CA LYS A 193 -2.89 3.55 38.21
C LYS A 193 -3.56 4.23 37.01
N MET A 194 -4.86 4.00 36.78
CA MET A 194 -5.60 4.63 35.69
C MET A 194 -5.73 6.16 35.85
N LYS A 195 -5.95 6.66 37.08
CA LYS A 195 -5.91 8.11 37.36
C LYS A 195 -4.54 8.72 37.06
N ALA A 196 -3.46 8.08 37.52
CA ALA A 196 -2.10 8.55 37.26
C ALA A 196 -1.75 8.52 35.75
N TRP A 197 -2.14 7.46 35.03
CA TRP A 197 -1.91 7.33 33.60
C TRP A 197 -2.72 8.35 32.78
N LYS A 198 -3.99 8.59 33.14
CA LYS A 198 -4.80 9.68 32.58
C LYS A 198 -4.11 11.04 32.76
N HIS A 199 -3.64 11.35 33.97
CA HIS A 199 -3.00 12.64 34.24
C HIS A 199 -1.69 12.81 33.45
N ALA A 200 -0.85 11.77 33.37
CA ALA A 200 0.37 11.77 32.57
C ALA A 200 0.09 11.90 31.06
N PHE A 201 -1.02 11.33 30.57
CA PHE A 201 -1.47 11.49 29.19
C PHE A 201 -1.97 12.92 28.92
N GLU A 202 -2.78 13.49 29.82
CA GLU A 202 -3.25 14.89 29.74
C GLU A 202 -2.10 15.89 29.73
N ILE A 203 -1.04 15.65 30.52
CA ILE A 203 0.20 16.44 30.48
C ILE A 203 0.87 16.30 29.11
N LYS A 204 1.18 15.08 28.64
CA LYS A 204 1.84 14.87 27.35
C LYS A 204 1.08 15.46 26.16
N VAL A 205 -0.26 15.43 26.18
CA VAL A 205 -1.09 16.07 25.15
C VAL A 205 -1.00 17.59 25.22
N LYS A 206 -1.03 18.18 26.42
CA LYS A 206 -0.82 19.63 26.60
C LYS A 206 0.56 20.07 26.13
N ASP A 207 1.61 19.34 26.52
CA ASP A 207 2.99 19.64 26.14
C ASP A 207 3.18 19.57 24.62
N ALA A 208 2.65 18.53 23.96
CA ALA A 208 2.71 18.36 22.52
C ALA A 208 1.93 19.46 21.76
N VAL A 209 0.74 19.83 22.23
CA VAL A 209 -0.05 20.93 21.67
C VAL A 209 0.66 22.27 21.85
N HIS A 210 1.19 22.54 23.04
CA HIS A 210 1.92 23.78 23.33
C HIS A 210 3.20 23.92 22.50
N ALA A 211 3.99 22.84 22.39
CA ALA A 211 5.16 22.79 21.52
C ALA A 211 4.81 23.00 20.04
N LYS A 212 3.68 22.47 19.55
CA LYS A 212 3.23 22.71 18.17
C LYS A 212 2.74 24.16 17.97
N ILE A 213 2.09 24.77 18.96
CA ILE A 213 1.69 26.19 18.93
C ILE A 213 2.93 27.10 18.86
N GLU A 214 3.91 26.93 19.75
CA GLU A 214 5.12 27.74 19.74
C GLU A 214 5.96 27.52 18.47
N HIS A 215 6.03 26.30 17.94
CA HIS A 215 6.68 26.04 16.65
C HIS A 215 5.97 26.75 15.47
N LEU A 216 4.63 26.71 15.42
CA LEU A 216 3.86 27.44 14.39
C LEU A 216 4.01 28.96 14.52
N LYS A 217 4.07 29.47 15.75
CA LYS A 217 4.32 30.88 16.04
C LYS A 217 5.71 31.31 15.55
N VAL A 218 6.77 30.59 15.93
CA VAL A 218 8.15 30.84 15.45
C VAL A 218 8.24 30.73 13.91
N GLN A 219 7.51 29.81 13.29
CA GLN A 219 7.41 29.73 11.83
C GLN A 219 6.75 31.00 11.26
N SER A 220 5.60 31.43 11.77
CA SER A 220 4.90 32.63 11.28
C SER A 220 5.67 33.94 11.54
N GLU A 221 6.39 34.05 12.65
CA GLU A 221 7.31 35.16 12.94
C GLU A 221 8.48 35.19 11.95
N HIS A 222 9.00 34.02 11.55
CA HIS A 222 10.04 33.89 10.54
C HIS A 222 9.52 34.26 9.13
N GLU A 223 8.38 33.71 8.72
CA GLU A 223 7.75 34.01 7.43
C GLU A 223 7.40 35.50 7.30
N LEU A 224 6.83 36.11 8.35
CA LEU A 224 6.59 37.56 8.42
C LEU A 224 7.89 38.35 8.27
N LYS A 225 8.97 37.94 8.94
CA LYS A 225 10.29 38.60 8.82
C LYS A 225 10.87 38.48 7.41
N VAL A 226 10.68 37.35 6.73
CA VAL A 226 11.08 37.18 5.32
C VAL A 226 10.28 38.11 4.41
N VAL A 227 8.95 38.19 4.58
CA VAL A 227 8.09 39.11 3.82
C VAL A 227 8.47 40.58 4.05
N MET A 228 8.68 41.00 5.31
CA MET A 228 9.15 42.35 5.63
C MET A 228 10.51 42.65 4.96
N THR A 229 11.46 41.72 5.06
CA THR A 229 12.79 41.86 4.43
C THR A 229 12.70 41.95 2.90
N GLN A 230 11.69 41.34 2.27
CA GLN A 230 11.46 41.44 0.84
C GLN A 230 10.81 42.78 0.46
N LEU A 231 9.81 43.24 1.23
CA LEU A 231 9.21 44.57 1.06
C LEU A 231 10.24 45.69 1.25
N ASP A 232 11.16 45.57 2.21
CA ASP A 232 12.25 46.55 2.39
C ASP A 232 13.17 46.65 1.17
N LYS A 233 13.46 45.53 0.48
CA LYS A 233 14.24 45.54 -0.78
C LYS A 233 13.45 46.20 -1.91
N GLU A 234 12.16 45.90 -2.04
CA GLU A 234 11.30 46.48 -3.07
C GLU A 234 11.13 47.99 -2.86
N VAL A 235 10.92 48.43 -1.61
CA VAL A 235 10.91 49.84 -1.21
C VAL A 235 12.28 50.50 -1.46
N HIS A 236 13.40 49.79 -1.27
CA HIS A 236 14.73 50.31 -1.60
C HIS A 236 14.91 50.46 -3.12
N ALA A 237 14.55 49.46 -3.92
CA ALA A 237 14.61 49.52 -5.37
C ALA A 237 13.74 50.65 -5.94
N LEU A 238 12.52 50.83 -5.42
CA LEU A 238 11.64 51.95 -5.78
C LEU A 238 12.22 53.31 -5.38
N LYS A 239 12.92 53.41 -4.24
CA LYS A 239 13.64 54.63 -3.85
C LYS A 239 14.82 54.95 -4.78
N VAL A 240 15.56 53.94 -5.22
CA VAL A 240 16.66 54.09 -6.20
C VAL A 240 16.10 54.54 -7.56
N ALA A 241 15.11 53.83 -8.12
CA ALA A 241 14.48 54.20 -9.39
C ALA A 241 13.84 55.61 -9.36
N LEU A 242 13.25 56.01 -8.22
CA LEU A 242 12.73 57.37 -8.03
C LEU A 242 13.86 58.42 -7.94
N HIS A 243 15.03 58.06 -7.41
CA HIS A 243 16.19 58.95 -7.37
C HIS A 243 16.80 59.13 -8.77
N GLU A 244 17.00 58.03 -9.51
CA GLU A 244 17.48 58.02 -10.90
C GLU A 244 16.53 58.80 -11.81
N SER A 245 15.22 58.57 -11.72
CA SER A 245 14.20 59.32 -12.45
C SER A 245 14.24 60.83 -12.15
N ARG A 246 14.45 61.22 -10.88
CA ARG A 246 14.60 62.63 -10.48
C ARG A 246 15.93 63.25 -10.92
N GLN A 247 17.00 62.48 -11.03
CA GLN A 247 18.26 62.95 -11.59
C GLN A 247 18.11 63.16 -13.10
N HIS A 248 17.56 62.18 -13.81
CA HIS A 248 17.38 62.25 -15.26
C HIS A 248 16.42 63.38 -15.68
N ALA A 249 15.38 63.65 -14.88
CA ALA A 249 14.53 64.81 -15.07
C ALA A 249 15.33 66.14 -15.04
N LYS A 250 16.27 66.30 -14.09
CA LYS A 250 17.14 67.49 -14.02
C LYS A 250 18.17 67.56 -15.14
N GLU A 251 18.68 66.43 -15.61
CA GLU A 251 19.55 66.36 -16.79
C GLU A 251 18.79 66.84 -18.04
N VAL A 252 17.54 66.41 -18.21
CA VAL A 252 16.65 66.86 -19.29
C VAL A 252 16.29 68.35 -19.14
N GLU A 253 15.96 68.85 -17.94
CA GLU A 253 15.77 70.28 -17.68
C GLU A 253 17.00 71.11 -18.07
N GLY A 254 18.21 70.61 -17.75
CA GLY A 254 19.48 71.21 -18.15
C GLY A 254 19.66 71.26 -19.67
N HIS A 255 19.42 70.15 -20.37
CA HIS A 255 19.49 70.09 -21.83
C HIS A 255 18.45 71.01 -22.51
N VAL A 256 17.22 71.09 -21.98
CA VAL A 256 16.19 72.01 -22.50
C VAL A 256 16.61 73.47 -22.33
N CYS A 257 17.18 73.83 -21.18
CA CYS A 257 17.69 75.19 -20.93
C CYS A 257 18.83 75.56 -21.89
N GLU A 258 19.76 74.65 -22.15
CA GLU A 258 20.88 74.86 -23.06
C GLU A 258 20.42 74.93 -24.54
N LEU A 259 19.56 74.02 -25.00
CA LEU A 259 18.96 74.08 -26.34
C LEU A 259 18.15 75.36 -26.56
N THR A 260 17.49 75.90 -25.52
CA THR A 260 16.75 77.16 -25.60
C THR A 260 17.70 78.35 -25.86
N LYS A 261 18.89 78.39 -25.23
CA LYS A 261 19.90 79.42 -25.53
C LYS A 261 20.44 79.29 -26.95
N GLN A 262 20.71 78.07 -27.41
CA GLN A 262 21.21 77.82 -28.75
C GLN A 262 20.19 78.22 -29.83
N LEU A 263 18.90 78.01 -29.57
CA LEU A 263 17.81 78.50 -30.43
C LEU A 263 17.73 80.03 -30.47
N GLN A 264 17.99 80.71 -29.36
CA GLN A 264 18.04 82.18 -29.29
C GLN A 264 19.15 82.74 -30.20
N LEU A 265 20.38 82.22 -30.04
CA LEU A 265 21.53 82.58 -30.86
C LEU A 265 21.34 82.25 -32.36
N ALA A 266 20.65 81.17 -32.69
CA ALA A 266 20.36 80.80 -34.07
C ALA A 266 19.46 81.83 -34.78
N LYS A 267 18.49 82.43 -34.07
CA LYS A 267 17.61 83.48 -34.63
C LYS A 267 18.35 84.77 -34.94
N GLU A 268 19.18 85.24 -33.99
CA GLU A 268 19.98 86.47 -34.16
C GLU A 268 20.92 86.39 -35.39
N ASN A 269 21.42 85.20 -35.70
CA ASN A 269 22.21 84.95 -36.92
C ASN A 269 21.36 84.84 -38.21
N GLN A 270 20.09 84.43 -38.11
CA GLN A 270 19.19 84.30 -39.25
C GLN A 270 18.76 85.67 -39.79
N ASP A 271 18.45 86.62 -38.90
CA ASP A 271 18.02 87.97 -39.29
C ASP A 271 19.16 88.72 -40.02
N SER A 272 20.40 88.62 -39.54
CA SER A 272 21.58 89.20 -40.22
C SER A 272 21.90 88.55 -41.58
N ALA A 273 21.45 87.33 -41.84
CA ALA A 273 21.58 86.68 -43.14
C ALA A 273 20.51 87.15 -44.15
N ALA A 274 19.31 87.49 -43.68
CA ALA A 274 18.21 87.94 -44.53
C ALA A 274 18.51 89.30 -45.21
N GLU A 275 19.09 90.25 -44.49
CA GLU A 275 19.45 91.58 -45.02
C GLU A 275 20.44 91.48 -46.20
N ARG A 276 21.47 90.63 -46.06
CA ARG A 276 22.51 90.44 -47.10
C ARG A 276 22.02 89.74 -48.37
N PHE A 277 20.98 88.90 -48.27
CA PHE A 277 20.38 88.28 -49.44
C PHE A 277 19.63 89.28 -50.31
N LEU A 278 18.96 90.27 -49.69
CA LEU A 278 18.17 91.27 -50.39
C LEU A 278 19.02 92.19 -51.29
N GLU A 279 20.22 92.56 -50.83
CA GLU A 279 21.17 93.36 -51.62
C GLU A 279 21.69 92.60 -52.85
N LEU A 280 21.96 91.30 -52.71
CA LEU A 280 22.48 90.45 -53.78
C LEU A 280 21.44 90.16 -54.87
N GLU A 281 20.15 90.00 -54.53
CA GLU A 281 19.10 89.82 -55.54
C GLU A 281 18.91 91.05 -56.43
N GLN A 282 19.04 92.27 -55.89
CA GLN A 282 18.95 93.50 -56.68
C GLN A 282 20.12 93.64 -57.67
N GLN A 283 21.34 93.27 -57.27
CA GLN A 283 22.51 93.28 -58.15
C GLN A 283 22.37 92.24 -59.27
N LEU A 284 21.89 91.03 -58.96
CA LEU A 284 21.69 89.94 -59.92
C LEU A 284 20.63 90.28 -61.00
N ALA A 285 19.64 91.11 -60.66
CA ALA A 285 18.62 91.56 -61.61
C ALA A 285 19.17 92.52 -62.68
N HIS A 286 20.12 93.38 -62.33
CA HIS A 286 20.71 94.36 -63.25
C HIS A 286 21.61 93.68 -64.31
N GLU A 287 22.49 92.77 -63.88
CA GLU A 287 23.37 91.99 -64.76
C GLU A 287 22.58 91.17 -65.81
N ARG A 288 21.48 90.54 -65.40
CA ARG A 288 20.63 89.74 -66.29
C ARG A 288 20.01 90.55 -67.44
N ALA A 289 19.76 91.84 -67.24
CA ALA A 289 19.28 92.72 -68.30
C ALA A 289 20.36 93.02 -69.35
N GLN A 290 21.59 93.36 -68.91
CA GLN A 290 22.70 93.64 -69.83
C GLN A 290 23.09 92.41 -70.67
N VAL A 291 23.18 91.23 -70.05
CA VAL A 291 23.51 89.97 -70.74
C VAL A 291 22.46 89.59 -71.80
N SER A 292 21.18 89.93 -71.56
CA SER A 292 20.12 89.71 -72.55
C SER A 292 20.30 90.57 -73.80
N HIS A 293 20.58 91.87 -73.62
CA HIS A 293 20.80 92.81 -74.72
C HIS A 293 22.02 92.44 -75.57
N LEU A 294 23.15 92.13 -74.94
CA LEU A 294 24.38 91.74 -75.65
C LEU A 294 24.24 90.44 -76.45
N ARG A 295 23.44 89.47 -75.97
CA ARG A 295 23.14 88.23 -76.72
C ARG A 295 22.31 88.47 -77.97
N HIS A 296 21.41 89.47 -77.97
CA HIS A 296 20.64 89.82 -79.16
C HIS A 296 21.55 90.40 -80.27
N VAL A 297 22.44 91.32 -79.91
CA VAL A 297 23.35 91.99 -80.85
C VAL A 297 24.33 90.99 -81.49
N ASN A 298 24.96 90.11 -80.70
CA ASN A 298 25.85 89.08 -81.25
C ASN A 298 25.14 88.15 -82.25
N LYS A 299 23.88 87.79 -81.98
CA LYS A 299 23.12 86.92 -82.88
C LYS A 299 22.89 87.55 -84.27
N GLU A 300 22.66 88.86 -84.34
CA GLU A 300 22.50 89.57 -85.61
C GLU A 300 23.83 89.69 -86.39
N ILE A 301 24.94 89.86 -85.67
CA ILE A 301 26.30 89.86 -86.25
C ILE A 301 26.64 88.48 -86.85
N ASP A 302 26.39 87.39 -86.12
CA ASP A 302 26.59 86.02 -86.60
C ASP A 302 25.71 85.71 -87.83
N GLN A 303 24.43 86.08 -87.79
CA GLN A 303 23.48 85.89 -88.89
C GLN A 303 23.95 86.63 -90.17
N THR A 304 24.49 87.85 -90.01
CA THR A 304 25.04 88.66 -91.11
C THR A 304 26.31 88.03 -91.68
N CYS A 305 27.22 87.56 -90.82
CA CYS A 305 28.46 86.89 -91.21
C CYS A 305 28.21 85.57 -91.96
N GLN A 306 27.19 84.80 -91.58
CA GLN A 306 26.84 83.54 -92.25
C GLN A 306 26.29 83.78 -93.67
N ASN A 307 25.39 84.75 -93.84
CA ASN A 307 24.86 85.10 -95.17
C ASN A 307 25.96 85.56 -96.13
N GLN A 308 26.90 86.39 -95.69
CA GLN A 308 28.02 86.83 -96.53
C GLN A 308 28.95 85.68 -96.95
N ARG A 309 29.17 84.69 -96.07
CA ARG A 309 29.98 83.50 -96.40
C ARG A 309 29.31 82.61 -97.43
N GLN A 310 27.99 82.39 -97.33
CA GLN A 310 27.26 81.59 -98.33
C GLN A 310 27.31 82.23 -99.72
N ILE A 311 27.10 83.54 -99.83
CA ILE A 311 27.18 84.27 -101.12
C ILE A 311 28.58 84.12 -101.73
N HIS A 312 29.65 84.33 -100.96
CA HIS A 312 31.02 84.16 -101.44
C HIS A 312 31.37 82.71 -101.81
N GLU A 313 30.83 81.71 -101.10
CA GLU A 313 31.03 80.30 -101.49
C GLU A 313 30.33 79.96 -102.81
N GLU A 314 29.12 80.47 -103.04
CA GLU A 314 28.38 80.24 -104.29
C GLU A 314 29.03 80.94 -105.49
N GLU A 315 29.47 82.19 -105.35
CA GLU A 315 30.26 82.88 -106.37
C GLU A 315 31.56 82.16 -106.67
N LYS A 316 32.30 81.72 -105.64
CA LYS A 316 33.56 81.00 -105.80
C LYS A 316 33.38 79.65 -106.50
N ARG A 317 32.29 78.92 -106.21
CA ARG A 317 31.94 77.65 -106.87
C ARG A 317 31.62 77.89 -108.35
N ARG A 318 30.80 78.90 -108.65
CA ARG A 318 30.41 79.29 -110.01
C ARG A 318 31.59 79.78 -110.86
N LEU A 319 32.53 80.51 -110.27
CA LEU A 319 33.77 80.93 -110.92
C LEU A 319 34.72 79.76 -111.17
N ALA A 320 34.85 78.81 -110.23
CA ALA A 320 35.69 77.63 -110.41
C ALA A 320 35.19 76.72 -111.55
N GLU A 321 33.87 76.52 -111.67
CA GLU A 321 33.26 75.75 -112.77
C GLU A 321 33.49 76.42 -114.13
N LEU A 322 33.32 77.75 -114.22
CA LEU A 322 33.63 78.54 -115.43
C LEU A 322 35.12 78.47 -115.79
N GLN A 323 36.02 78.57 -114.80
CA GLN A 323 37.46 78.52 -115.01
C GLN A 323 37.91 77.13 -115.47
N ALA A 324 37.39 76.05 -114.87
CA ALA A 324 37.68 74.68 -115.31
C ALA A 324 37.22 74.44 -116.75
N ALA A 325 35.99 74.82 -117.09
CA ALA A 325 35.45 74.68 -118.45
C ALA A 325 36.20 75.51 -119.51
N ALA A 326 36.76 76.66 -119.13
CA ALA A 326 37.64 77.45 -119.98
C ALA A 326 39.03 76.79 -120.13
N GLN A 327 39.60 76.28 -119.04
CA GLN A 327 40.93 75.68 -119.03
C GLN A 327 41.00 74.38 -119.86
N THR A 328 40.04 73.45 -119.71
CA THR A 328 40.01 72.22 -120.52
C THR A 328 39.89 72.53 -122.02
N ARG A 329 39.15 73.59 -122.40
CA ARG A 329 39.09 74.06 -123.80
C ARG A 329 40.41 74.64 -124.30
N ALA A 330 41.15 75.35 -123.44
CA ALA A 330 42.48 75.87 -123.78
C ALA A 330 43.49 74.74 -123.97
N GLU A 331 43.51 73.75 -123.07
CA GLU A 331 44.41 72.59 -123.12
C GLU A 331 44.18 71.74 -124.38
N GLN A 332 42.92 71.47 -124.74
CA GLN A 332 42.57 70.79 -126.00
C GLN A 332 43.01 71.58 -127.25
N GLN A 333 42.91 72.92 -127.25
CA GLN A 333 43.43 73.73 -128.35
C GLN A 333 44.96 73.77 -128.42
N ILE A 334 45.66 73.65 -127.28
CA ILE A 334 47.13 73.63 -127.24
C ILE A 334 47.66 72.29 -127.78
N GLN A 335 47.04 71.17 -127.42
CA GLN A 335 47.39 69.85 -127.94
C GLN A 335 47.19 69.76 -129.45
N LEU A 336 46.01 70.17 -129.95
CA LEU A 336 45.71 70.17 -131.40
C LEU A 336 46.69 71.05 -132.21
N ARG A 337 47.17 72.16 -131.63
CA ARG A 337 48.19 73.02 -132.27
C ARG A 337 49.58 72.37 -132.26
N HIS A 338 49.96 71.67 -131.20
CA HIS A 338 51.25 70.96 -131.13
C HIS A 338 51.35 69.84 -132.19
N GLU A 339 50.28 69.06 -132.37
CA GLU A 339 50.24 68.02 -133.41
C GLU A 339 50.36 68.64 -134.82
N GLN A 340 49.62 69.72 -135.09
CA GLN A 340 49.70 70.45 -136.36
C GLN A 340 51.06 71.14 -136.60
N GLU A 341 51.78 71.56 -135.55
CA GLU A 341 53.12 72.15 -135.71
C GLU A 341 54.20 71.09 -135.91
N LEU A 342 54.09 69.92 -135.28
CA LEU A 342 54.97 68.77 -135.56
C LEU A 342 54.82 68.26 -137.00
N GLU A 343 53.58 68.19 -137.51
CA GLU A 343 53.32 67.80 -138.90
C GLU A 343 53.91 68.81 -139.90
N LYS A 344 53.69 70.11 -139.67
CA LYS A 344 54.34 71.20 -140.44
C LYS A 344 55.86 71.18 -140.35
N LEU A 345 56.44 70.74 -139.23
CA LEU A 345 57.89 70.60 -139.08
C LEU A 345 58.42 69.44 -139.94
N HIS A 346 57.73 68.29 -139.95
CA HIS A 346 58.08 67.16 -140.83
C HIS A 346 57.92 67.49 -142.32
N ASP A 347 56.89 68.24 -142.71
CA ASP A 347 56.74 68.77 -144.07
C ASP A 347 57.86 69.74 -144.44
N ARG A 348 58.23 70.66 -143.54
CA ARG A 348 59.38 71.57 -143.74
C ARG A 348 60.71 70.82 -143.88
N VAL A 349 60.92 69.74 -143.14
CA VAL A 349 62.12 68.88 -143.30
C VAL A 349 62.10 68.18 -144.66
N ARG A 350 60.95 67.64 -145.11
CA ARG A 350 60.81 67.08 -146.46
C ARG A 350 61.05 68.12 -147.55
N GLN A 351 60.52 69.34 -147.43
CA GLN A 351 60.81 70.46 -148.35
C GLN A 351 62.28 70.88 -148.32
N ALA A 352 62.93 70.90 -147.14
CA ALA A 352 64.35 71.24 -147.02
C ALA A 352 65.28 70.15 -147.60
N ILE A 353 64.85 68.89 -147.61
CA ILE A 353 65.53 67.81 -148.34
C ILE A 353 65.32 68.00 -149.85
N ALA A 354 64.08 68.16 -150.30
CA ALA A 354 63.75 68.35 -151.73
C ALA A 354 64.48 69.57 -152.33
N THR A 355 64.43 70.73 -151.69
CA THR A 355 65.14 71.93 -152.19
C THR A 355 66.66 71.82 -152.11
N LYS A 356 67.22 71.02 -151.18
CA LYS A 356 68.66 70.69 -151.21
C LYS A 356 68.99 69.75 -152.36
N SER A 357 68.12 68.79 -152.68
CA SER A 357 68.24 67.99 -153.91
C SER A 357 68.16 68.86 -155.16
N ASP A 358 67.18 69.77 -155.27
CA ASP A 358 67.08 70.72 -156.40
C ASP A 358 68.32 71.63 -156.52
N ILE A 359 68.92 72.03 -155.40
CA ILE A 359 70.18 72.78 -155.37
C ILE A 359 71.36 71.90 -155.84
N ILE A 360 71.41 70.63 -155.44
CA ILE A 360 72.41 69.67 -155.96
C ILE A 360 72.20 69.48 -157.46
N THR A 361 70.99 69.22 -157.95
CA THR A 361 70.71 69.09 -159.38
C THR A 361 70.99 70.37 -160.16
N ARG A 362 70.77 71.56 -159.57
CA ARG A 362 71.19 72.83 -160.16
C ARG A 362 72.71 73.04 -160.13
N LEU A 363 73.42 72.56 -159.13
CA LEU A 363 74.89 72.58 -159.11
C LEU A 363 75.46 71.60 -160.14
N GLU A 364 74.87 70.41 -160.27
CA GLU A 364 75.15 69.45 -161.36
C GLU A 364 74.86 70.07 -162.73
N THR A 365 73.75 70.80 -162.87
CA THR A 365 73.43 71.55 -164.10
C THR A 365 74.42 72.69 -164.34
N GLN A 366 74.84 73.42 -163.30
CA GLN A 366 75.85 74.49 -163.40
C GLN A 366 77.27 73.96 -163.66
N VAL A 367 77.56 72.72 -163.30
CA VAL A 367 78.76 71.97 -163.66
C VAL A 367 78.65 71.45 -165.10
N ALA A 368 77.48 70.97 -165.53
CA ALA A 368 77.20 70.64 -166.93
C ALA A 368 77.27 71.88 -167.84
N ASP A 369 76.85 73.05 -167.35
CA ASP A 369 77.01 74.33 -168.05
C ASP A 369 78.38 74.98 -167.81
N ALA A 370 79.15 74.54 -166.81
CA ALA A 370 80.59 74.84 -166.76
C ALA A 370 81.35 73.98 -167.78
N LEU A 371 80.88 72.75 -168.05
CA LEU A 371 81.34 71.89 -169.14
C LEU A 371 80.88 72.41 -170.50
N SER A 372 79.64 72.89 -170.67
CA SER A 372 79.21 73.52 -171.94
C SER A 372 79.95 74.83 -172.21
N ARG A 373 80.25 75.62 -171.15
CA ARG A 373 81.21 76.73 -171.22
C ARG A 373 82.63 76.26 -171.49
N ALA A 374 83.08 75.11 -170.97
CA ALA A 374 84.40 74.57 -171.24
C ALA A 374 84.51 74.12 -172.70
N GLU A 375 83.64 73.25 -173.20
CA GLU A 375 83.59 72.78 -174.60
C GLU A 375 83.35 73.92 -175.59
N SER A 376 82.53 74.92 -175.25
CA SER A 376 82.37 76.13 -176.07
C SER A 376 83.62 77.01 -176.03
N SER A 377 84.23 77.19 -174.84
CA SER A 377 85.53 77.84 -174.74
C SER A 377 86.64 77.04 -175.40
N GLU A 378 86.51 75.73 -175.57
CA GLU A 378 87.47 74.84 -176.24
C GLU A 378 87.29 74.92 -177.76
N ALA A 379 86.05 74.94 -178.27
CA ALA A 379 85.75 75.23 -179.66
C ALA A 379 86.22 76.64 -180.06
N VAL A 380 86.05 77.63 -179.17
CA VAL A 380 86.55 79.00 -179.38
C VAL A 380 88.02 79.16 -178.96
N LEU A 381 88.62 78.25 -178.18
CA LEU A 381 90.08 78.12 -177.97
C LEU A 381 90.74 77.32 -179.10
N MET A 382 89.99 76.61 -179.95
CA MET A 382 90.50 76.20 -181.26
C MET A 382 90.50 77.40 -182.23
N GLN A 383 89.60 78.37 -182.04
CA GLN A 383 89.63 79.63 -182.80
C GLN A 383 90.60 80.67 -182.22
N LEU A 384 90.81 80.65 -180.90
CA LEU A 384 91.90 81.24 -180.11
C LEU A 384 93.01 80.19 -179.93
N ASN A 385 93.14 79.22 -180.84
CA ASN A 385 94.39 78.53 -181.31
C ASN A 385 94.67 78.92 -182.76
N SER A 386 93.98 79.96 -183.13
CA SER A 386 94.76 81.17 -183.13
C SER A 386 95.50 81.74 -181.74
N ASP A 387 95.68 81.18 -180.36
CA ASP A 387 96.33 81.48 -178.81
C ASP A 387 96.65 80.50 -177.33
N ILE A 388 96.15 80.50 -175.91
CA ILE A 388 96.76 80.35 -174.32
C ILE A 388 96.46 79.29 -172.89
N GLN A 389 96.94 79.31 -171.45
CA GLN A 389 96.97 78.30 -170.07
C GLN A 389 97.07 78.58 -168.29
N SER A 390 97.18 77.68 -167.08
CA SER A 390 97.24 77.84 -165.38
C SER A 390 97.54 76.73 -164.00
N CYS A 391 97.56 76.91 -162.50
CA CYS A 391 97.93 75.97 -161.10
C CYS A 391 97.67 76.16 -159.33
N GLY A 392 98.02 75.33 -158.11
CA GLY A 392 97.79 75.51 -156.41
C GLY A 392 98.12 74.74 -154.78
N SER A 393 98.12 74.57 -153.27
CA SER A 393 98.62 73.68 -151.88
C SER A 393 98.04 73.80 -150.19
N LEU A 394 98.19 73.30 -148.76
CA LEU A 394 98.88 72.47 -147.43
C LEU A 394 98.60 72.62 -145.65
N SER A 395 98.82 71.75 -144.43
CA SER A 395 98.91 71.94 -142.71
C SER A 395 98.72 70.84 -141.29
N GLN A 396 99.07 70.93 -139.82
CA GLN A 396 98.64 70.18 -138.31
C GLN A 396 99.36 70.07 -136.66
N ALA A 397 98.84 69.67 -135.30
CA ALA A 397 99.46 69.39 -133.70
C ALA A 397 98.77 68.92 -132.09
N PRO A 398 99.37 68.57 -130.74
CA PRO A 398 98.90 67.95 -129.22
C PRO A 398 99.45 68.07 -127.50
N CYS A 399 99.02 67.42 -126.20
CA CYS A 399 99.57 67.34 -124.57
C CYS A 399 98.87 66.79 -122.99
N LYS A 400 99.42 66.61 -121.58
CA LYS A 400 98.85 66.04 -120.05
C LYS A 400 99.57 65.84 -118.41
N GLU A 401 99.03 65.71 -116.98
CA GLU A 401 99.51 65.09 -115.43
C GLU A 401 98.89 65.24 -113.73
N ALA A 402 99.23 64.58 -112.41
CA ALA A 402 98.73 64.67 -110.76
C ALA A 402 99.28 63.95 -109.19
N PHE A 403 98.86 64.09 -107.74
CA PHE A 403 99.31 63.46 -106.20
C PHE A 403 98.58 63.26 -104.56
N GLN A 404 99.12 63.18 -103.14
CA GLN A 404 98.70 62.50 -101.61
C GLN A 404 98.75 62.95 -99.86
N LEU A 405 98.81 62.18 -98.55
CA LEU A 405 98.52 62.38 -96.90
C LEU A 405 98.81 63.72 -96.09
N ASN A 406 97.85 64.21 -95.26
CA ASN A 406 97.90 65.36 -94.30
C ASN A 406 98.04 66.76 -94.93
N ILE A 407 97.52 67.77 -94.22
CA ILE A 407 97.80 69.22 -94.37
C ILE A 407 97.18 69.92 -95.60
N SER A 408 96.71 71.16 -95.35
CA SER A 408 96.11 72.16 -96.27
C SER A 408 94.67 71.88 -96.72
#